data_AF-A0A3A6CPW4-F1
#
_entry.id   AF-A0A3A6CPW4-F1
#
_cell.length_a   1.000
_cell.length_b   1.000
_cell.length_c   1.000
_cell.angle_alpha   90.00
_cell.angle_beta   90.00
_cell.angle_gamma   90.00
#
_symmetry.space_group_name_H-M   'P 1'
#
loop_
_entity.id
_entity.type
_entity.pdbx_description
1 polymer ?
#
loop_
_entity_poly.entity_id
_entity_poly.type
_entity_poly.pdbx_seq_one_letter_code
_entity_poly.pdbx_strand_id
1 'polypeptide(L)'
;MNTNYCCETSNETQLLARIWNERLGKLIKKNFGTQKEFAQKFKETFGVGNQADVSRWINVGTLSAKGKMIGFPEYPTMKKIATFFNVTVGYLTGETDYETFEMERTCKYLGIIEGTGNVIKYITGSSHDCIEWGKQAGTYQRIINNLLIAEQFPTFIRDLKELDAAYYDDTQRYEELKRTYGETLLNEVAELQCDKKIDYEYDPSAPKLTNIQIEAWNALKKDEDKSYDNSFKLKLARYELHEDFERLIDSLYPR
;
A
#
# COMPACT_ATOMS: atom_id res chain seq x y z
N MET A 1 45.94 27.01 -18.34
CA MET A 1 45.61 25.61 -18.03
C MET A 1 44.15 25.57 -17.65
N ASN A 2 43.33 24.93 -18.48
CA ASN A 2 41.89 24.79 -18.28
C ASN A 2 41.65 23.78 -17.15
N THR A 3 41.21 24.25 -15.99
CA THR A 3 40.70 23.40 -14.93
C THR A 3 39.29 22.96 -15.31
N ASN A 4 39.18 21.72 -15.77
CA ASN A 4 37.90 21.03 -15.92
C ASN A 4 37.21 20.97 -14.55
N TYR A 5 36.20 21.81 -14.35
CA TYR A 5 35.17 21.59 -13.35
C TYR A 5 34.34 20.37 -13.80
N CYS A 6 34.78 19.16 -13.43
CA CYS A 6 33.84 18.05 -13.30
C CYS A 6 32.89 18.43 -12.17
N CYS A 7 31.65 18.80 -12.51
CA CYS A 7 30.63 19.01 -11.50
C CYS A 7 30.38 17.67 -10.81
N GLU A 8 30.80 17.56 -9.56
CA GLU A 8 30.27 16.55 -8.66
C GLU A 8 28.77 16.84 -8.54
N THR A 9 27.95 16.10 -9.28
CA THR A 9 26.49 16.15 -9.10
C THR A 9 26.18 15.80 -7.67
N SER A 10 25.61 16.77 -6.93
CA SER A 10 25.22 16.60 -5.53
C SER A 10 24.41 15.32 -5.34
N ASN A 11 24.55 14.67 -4.18
CA ASN A 11 23.75 13.48 -3.81
C ASN A 11 22.24 13.70 -4.03
N GLU A 12 21.78 14.94 -3.85
CA GLU A 12 20.40 15.35 -4.11
C GLU A 12 20.02 15.27 -5.59
N THR A 13 20.86 15.77 -6.50
CA THR A 13 20.60 15.71 -7.95
C THR A 13 20.48 14.26 -8.45
N GLN A 14 21.33 13.37 -7.90
CA GLN A 14 21.29 11.93 -8.22
C GLN A 14 20.03 11.26 -7.65
N LEU A 15 19.61 11.64 -6.45
CA LEU A 15 18.36 11.16 -5.85
C LEU A 15 17.15 11.56 -6.68
N LEU A 16 17.04 12.83 -7.08
CA LEU A 16 15.94 13.33 -7.91
C LEU A 16 15.92 12.62 -9.28
N ALA A 17 17.09 12.39 -9.89
CA ALA A 17 17.19 11.65 -11.14
C ALA A 17 16.70 10.19 -11.00
N ARG A 18 17.04 9.53 -9.89
CA ARG A 18 16.55 8.18 -9.57
C ARG A 18 15.02 8.16 -9.42
N ILE A 19 14.46 9.08 -8.64
CA ILE A 19 13.01 9.20 -8.43
C ILE A 19 12.29 9.44 -9.76
N TRP A 20 12.81 10.36 -10.58
CA TRP A 20 12.28 10.66 -11.89
C TRP A 20 12.26 9.45 -12.82
N ASN A 21 13.40 8.77 -12.98
CA ASN A 21 13.49 7.59 -13.84
C ASN A 21 12.55 6.48 -13.38
N GLU A 22 12.47 6.25 -12.06
CA GLU A 22 11.61 5.25 -11.46
C GLU A 22 10.12 5.55 -11.71
N ARG A 23 9.67 6.78 -11.39
CA ARG A 23 8.26 7.18 -11.49
C ARG A 23 7.80 7.29 -12.93
N LEU A 24 8.58 7.94 -13.79
CA LEU A 24 8.26 8.02 -15.22
C LEU A 24 8.26 6.62 -15.86
N GLY A 25 9.23 5.77 -15.52
CA GLY A 25 9.28 4.39 -15.98
C GLY A 25 8.06 3.57 -15.56
N LYS A 26 7.64 3.69 -14.29
CA LYS A 26 6.41 3.06 -13.77
C LYS A 26 5.16 3.54 -14.51
N LEU A 27 5.02 4.85 -14.75
CA LEU A 27 3.90 5.42 -15.48
C LEU A 27 3.83 4.91 -16.93
N ILE A 28 4.96 4.87 -17.64
CA ILE A 28 5.02 4.33 -19.00
C ILE A 28 4.62 2.86 -19.03
N LYS A 29 5.18 2.05 -18.11
CA LYS A 29 4.87 0.61 -18.04
C LYS A 29 3.39 0.35 -17.74
N LYS A 30 2.81 1.09 -16.79
CA LYS A 30 1.40 0.93 -16.38
C LYS A 30 0.41 1.28 -17.51
N ASN A 31 0.69 2.34 -18.27
CA ASN A 31 -0.28 2.89 -19.24
C ASN A 31 -0.07 2.43 -20.68
N PHE A 32 1.16 2.04 -21.06
CA PHE A 32 1.52 1.74 -22.45
C PHE A 32 2.34 0.45 -22.61
N GLY A 33 2.87 -0.13 -21.53
CA GLY A 33 3.79 -1.28 -21.60
C GLY A 33 5.17 -0.98 -22.18
N THR A 34 5.28 -0.15 -23.23
CA THR A 34 6.53 0.16 -23.95
C THR A 34 6.77 1.67 -24.13
N GLN A 35 8.05 2.06 -24.20
CA GLN A 35 8.45 3.44 -24.52
C GLN A 35 8.01 3.87 -25.92
N LYS A 36 7.92 2.93 -26.86
CA LYS A 36 7.56 3.21 -28.26
C LYS A 36 6.09 3.64 -28.36
N GLU A 37 5.20 2.93 -27.68
CA GLU A 37 3.77 3.26 -27.63
C GLU A 37 3.54 4.60 -26.93
N PHE A 38 4.23 4.84 -25.81
CA PHE A 38 4.20 6.15 -25.15
C PHE A 38 4.68 7.27 -26.08
N ALA A 39 5.83 7.11 -26.74
CA ALA A 39 6.36 8.12 -27.67
C ALA A 39 5.37 8.44 -28.81
N GLN A 40 4.71 7.41 -29.36
CA GLN A 40 3.70 7.60 -30.39
C GLN A 40 2.51 8.42 -29.87
N LYS A 41 1.90 8.02 -28.75
CA LYS A 41 0.73 8.70 -28.19
C LYS A 41 1.05 10.11 -27.68
N PHE A 42 2.22 10.29 -27.09
CA PHE A 42 2.69 11.59 -26.64
C PHE A 42 2.90 12.55 -27.82
N LYS A 43 3.49 12.06 -28.92
CA LYS A 43 3.67 12.84 -30.15
C LYS A 43 2.34 13.16 -30.84
N GLU A 44 1.40 12.22 -30.87
CA GLU A 44 0.02 12.46 -31.35
C GLU A 44 -0.65 13.60 -30.56
N THR A 45 -0.36 13.71 -29.26
CA THR A 45 -0.98 14.70 -28.36
C THR A 45 -0.32 16.08 -28.42
N PHE A 46 1.03 16.14 -28.46
CA PHE A 46 1.77 17.41 -28.30
C PHE A 46 2.65 17.79 -29.51
N GLY A 47 2.70 16.97 -30.56
CA GLY A 47 3.53 17.18 -31.75
C GLY A 47 5.04 16.99 -31.55
N VAL A 48 5.48 16.60 -30.34
CA VAL A 48 6.90 16.43 -29.94
C VAL A 48 7.10 15.13 -29.17
N GLY A 49 8.35 14.73 -28.91
CA GLY A 49 8.66 13.56 -28.08
C GLY A 49 8.76 12.26 -28.88
N ASN A 50 9.78 12.16 -29.73
CA ASN A 50 10.06 10.91 -30.45
C ASN A 50 10.69 9.86 -29.50
N GLN A 51 10.94 8.65 -30.01
CA GLN A 51 11.49 7.55 -29.21
C GLN A 51 12.87 7.88 -28.61
N ALA A 52 13.71 8.66 -29.30
CA ALA A 52 15.01 9.09 -28.76
C ALA A 52 14.85 10.12 -27.64
N ASP A 53 13.85 10.99 -27.73
CA ASP A 53 13.52 11.94 -26.66
C ASP A 53 13.05 11.18 -25.41
N VAL A 54 12.11 10.25 -25.57
CA VAL A 54 11.61 9.39 -24.47
C VAL A 54 12.74 8.60 -23.82
N SER A 55 13.63 8.01 -24.63
CA SER A 55 14.80 7.28 -24.12
C SER A 55 15.69 8.18 -23.27
N ARG A 56 15.91 9.44 -23.65
CA ARG A 56 16.64 10.41 -22.82
C ARG A 56 15.88 10.75 -21.54
N TRP A 57 14.57 10.95 -21.63
CA TRP A 57 13.76 11.32 -20.47
C TRP A 57 13.79 10.26 -19.38
N ILE A 58 13.89 8.96 -19.69
CA ILE A 58 13.90 7.91 -18.65
C ILE A 58 15.30 7.50 -18.16
N ASN A 59 16.35 8.19 -18.64
CA ASN A 59 17.75 7.89 -18.34
C ASN A 59 18.47 9.11 -17.75
N VAL A 60 17.76 9.99 -17.06
CA VAL A 60 18.34 11.17 -16.40
C VAL A 60 19.40 10.74 -15.39
N GLY A 61 20.50 11.48 -15.30
CA GLY A 61 21.62 11.18 -14.41
C GLY A 61 22.57 10.08 -14.91
N THR A 62 22.27 9.42 -16.03
CA THR A 62 23.16 8.43 -16.66
C THR A 62 24.07 9.06 -17.71
N LEU A 63 25.15 8.36 -18.09
CA LEU A 63 26.02 8.80 -19.18
C LEU A 63 25.42 8.42 -20.54
N SER A 64 25.31 9.40 -21.43
CA SER A 64 25.00 9.15 -22.84
C SER A 64 26.15 8.44 -23.56
N ALA A 65 25.88 7.91 -24.75
CA ALA A 65 26.90 7.29 -25.62
C ALA A 65 28.08 8.23 -25.96
N LYS A 66 27.92 9.55 -25.79
CA LYS A 66 28.97 10.56 -26.00
C LYS A 66 29.70 10.94 -24.69
N GLY A 67 29.48 10.21 -23.60
CA GLY A 67 30.09 10.48 -22.29
C GLY A 67 29.53 11.70 -21.56
N LYS A 68 28.49 12.37 -22.08
CA LYS A 68 27.82 13.48 -21.40
C LYS A 68 26.69 12.96 -20.53
N MET A 69 26.60 13.44 -19.28
CA MET A 69 25.49 13.14 -18.38
C MET A 69 24.17 13.66 -18.97
N ILE A 70 23.14 12.82 -18.95
CA ILE A 70 21.80 13.16 -19.40
C ILE A 70 21.14 14.01 -18.32
N GLY A 71 20.88 15.28 -18.63
CA GLY A 71 20.13 16.18 -17.78
C GLY A 71 18.63 15.90 -17.85
N PHE A 72 17.90 16.46 -16.90
CA PHE A 72 16.45 16.51 -16.95
C PHE A 72 15.96 17.19 -18.25
N PRO A 73 14.77 16.81 -18.76
CA PRO A 73 14.13 17.59 -19.82
C PRO A 73 13.82 19.01 -19.33
N GLU A 74 13.72 19.96 -20.25
CA GLU A 74 13.32 21.33 -19.90
C GLU A 74 11.94 21.33 -19.21
N TYR A 75 11.74 22.27 -18.28
CA TYR A 75 10.49 22.35 -17.50
C TYR A 75 9.20 22.34 -18.37
N PRO A 76 9.12 23.04 -19.53
CA PRO A 76 7.95 22.91 -20.41
C PRO A 76 7.68 21.48 -20.88
N THR A 77 8.73 20.69 -21.11
CA THR A 77 8.62 19.27 -21.46
C THR A 77 8.23 18.42 -20.26
N MET A 78 8.81 18.68 -19.07
CA MET A 78 8.36 18.03 -17.83
C MET A 78 6.86 18.26 -17.59
N LYS A 79 6.39 19.51 -17.77
CA LYS A 79 4.98 19.86 -17.60
C LYS A 79 4.09 19.09 -18.57
N LYS A 80 4.48 18.96 -19.85
CA LYS A 80 3.73 18.13 -20.83
C LYS A 80 3.69 16.66 -20.41
N ILE A 81 4.80 16.09 -19.95
CA ILE A 81 4.86 14.71 -19.45
C ILE A 81 3.93 14.54 -18.25
N ALA A 82 4.01 15.44 -17.26
CA ALA A 82 3.17 15.42 -16.08
C ALA A 82 1.68 15.54 -16.44
N THR A 83 1.31 16.50 -17.28
CA THR A 83 -0.06 16.68 -17.78
C THR A 83 -0.57 15.44 -18.53
N PHE A 84 0.26 14.81 -19.35
CA PHE A 84 -0.12 13.60 -20.10
C PHE A 84 -0.52 12.44 -19.19
N PHE A 85 0.20 12.27 -18.08
CA PHE A 85 -0.07 11.24 -17.08
C PHE A 85 -1.04 11.71 -15.98
N ASN A 86 -1.55 12.94 -16.06
CA ASN A 86 -2.38 13.55 -15.02
C ASN A 86 -1.72 13.54 -13.61
N VAL A 87 -0.43 13.80 -13.57
CA VAL A 87 0.37 13.95 -12.34
C VAL A 87 1.00 15.34 -12.28
N THR A 88 1.62 15.70 -11.16
CA THR A 88 2.43 16.93 -11.02
C THR A 88 3.88 16.69 -11.43
N VAL A 89 4.58 17.77 -11.80
CA VAL A 89 6.04 17.71 -11.95
C VAL A 89 6.68 17.36 -10.60
N GLY A 90 6.14 17.87 -9.49
CA GLY A 90 6.58 17.55 -8.14
C GLY A 90 6.54 16.05 -7.83
N TYR A 91 5.51 15.33 -8.28
CA TYR A 91 5.49 13.87 -8.23
C TYR A 91 6.62 13.27 -9.06
N LEU A 92 6.82 13.70 -10.31
CA LEU A 92 7.89 13.14 -11.12
C LEU A 92 9.29 13.42 -10.55
N THR A 93 9.49 14.56 -9.88
CA THR A 93 10.80 14.94 -9.34
C THR A 93 11.04 14.49 -7.90
N GLY A 94 10.01 14.14 -7.14
CA GLY A 94 10.13 13.75 -5.72
C GLY A 94 9.85 14.87 -4.72
N GLU A 95 9.28 15.99 -5.15
CA GLU A 95 8.79 17.05 -4.25
C GLU A 95 7.59 16.57 -3.42
N THR A 96 6.78 15.67 -3.98
CA THR A 96 5.66 15.03 -3.30
C THR A 96 5.60 13.55 -3.66
N ASP A 97 5.13 12.73 -2.74
CA ASP A 97 4.87 11.31 -2.98
C ASP A 97 3.48 11.05 -3.57
N TYR A 98 2.65 12.09 -3.67
CA TYR A 98 1.30 12.04 -4.23
C TYR A 98 1.32 12.41 -5.70
N GLU A 99 0.49 11.78 -6.51
CA GLU A 99 0.34 12.09 -7.94
C GLU A 99 0.00 13.56 -8.17
N THR A 100 -0.75 14.20 -7.26
CA THR A 100 -1.12 15.63 -7.32
C THR A 100 -1.07 16.34 -5.97
N PHE A 101 -0.84 17.66 -5.98
CA PHE A 101 -0.87 18.47 -4.76
C PHE A 101 -2.30 18.61 -4.17
N GLU A 102 -3.33 18.54 -5.01
CA GLU A 102 -4.73 18.47 -4.57
C GLU A 102 -4.99 17.17 -3.79
N MET A 103 -4.53 16.03 -4.31
CA MET A 103 -4.65 14.75 -3.62
C MET A 103 -3.87 14.75 -2.31
N GLU A 104 -2.64 15.25 -2.31
CA GLU A 104 -1.84 15.41 -1.09
C GLU A 104 -2.56 16.22 -0.02
N ARG A 105 -3.06 17.42 -0.38
CA ARG A 105 -3.78 18.29 0.55
C ARG A 105 -5.03 17.61 1.09
N THR A 106 -5.80 16.96 0.22
CA THR A 106 -7.03 16.24 0.60
C THR A 106 -6.73 15.08 1.55
N CYS A 107 -5.75 14.25 1.22
CA CYS A 107 -5.32 13.11 2.01
C CYS A 107 -4.82 13.53 3.40
N LYS A 108 -3.94 14.54 3.45
CA LYS A 108 -3.44 15.10 4.71
C LYS A 108 -4.54 15.73 5.56
N TYR A 109 -5.50 16.42 4.94
CA TYR A 109 -6.63 17.03 5.65
C TYR A 109 -7.56 15.98 6.26
N LEU A 110 -7.81 14.87 5.55
CA LEU A 110 -8.70 13.80 6.00
C LEU A 110 -8.00 12.73 6.87
N GLY A 111 -6.66 12.74 6.94
CA GLY A 111 -5.88 11.72 7.65
C GLY A 111 -5.85 10.36 6.93
N ILE A 112 -5.95 10.35 5.59
CA ILE A 112 -5.96 9.14 4.76
C ILE A 112 -4.75 9.12 3.81
N ILE A 113 -4.45 7.95 3.24
CA ILE A 113 -3.40 7.79 2.21
C ILE A 113 -3.97 7.96 0.79
N GLU A 114 -3.10 8.20 -0.20
CA GLU A 114 -3.49 8.40 -1.60
C GLU A 114 -4.32 7.24 -2.16
N GLY A 115 -3.99 6.00 -1.79
CA GLY A 115 -4.77 4.83 -2.18
C GLY A 115 -6.25 4.93 -1.78
N THR A 116 -6.52 5.39 -0.54
CA THR A 116 -7.87 5.61 -0.04
C THR A 116 -8.55 6.77 -0.76
N GLY A 117 -7.85 7.88 -0.97
CA GLY A 117 -8.37 9.03 -1.73
C GLY A 117 -8.76 8.67 -3.17
N ASN A 118 -7.95 7.83 -3.82
CA ASN A 118 -8.23 7.33 -5.18
C ASN A 118 -9.46 6.42 -5.22
N VAL A 119 -9.70 5.58 -4.21
CA VAL A 119 -10.92 4.76 -4.12
C VAL A 119 -12.15 5.65 -3.95
N ILE A 120 -12.10 6.65 -3.07
CA ILE A 120 -13.20 7.60 -2.89
C ILE A 120 -13.48 8.35 -4.20
N LYS A 121 -12.44 8.83 -4.89
CA LYS A 121 -12.56 9.49 -6.20
C LYS A 121 -13.14 8.55 -7.26
N TYR A 122 -12.74 7.29 -7.29
CA TYR A 122 -13.26 6.28 -8.23
C TYR A 122 -14.77 6.04 -8.05
N ILE A 123 -15.25 6.03 -6.79
CA ILE A 123 -16.67 5.80 -6.49
C ILE A 123 -17.50 7.06 -6.74
N THR A 124 -16.98 8.23 -6.36
CA THR A 124 -17.73 9.50 -6.37
C THR A 124 -17.52 10.37 -7.62
N GLY A 125 -16.53 10.03 -8.45
CA GLY A 125 -16.12 10.83 -9.60
C GLY A 125 -17.04 10.68 -10.82
N SER A 126 -16.99 11.68 -11.69
CA SER A 126 -17.82 11.78 -12.90
C SER A 126 -17.07 11.52 -14.20
N SER A 127 -15.82 11.04 -14.13
CA SER A 127 -15.00 10.73 -15.29
C SER A 127 -15.16 9.27 -15.73
N HIS A 128 -14.76 8.96 -16.97
CA HIS A 128 -14.98 7.65 -17.57
C HIS A 128 -14.23 6.50 -16.87
N ASP A 129 -13.17 6.79 -16.14
CA ASP A 129 -12.41 5.85 -15.31
C ASP A 129 -13.08 5.52 -13.97
N CYS A 130 -14.18 6.21 -13.62
CA CYS A 130 -14.94 5.96 -12.39
C CYS A 130 -15.95 4.82 -12.55
N ILE A 131 -16.54 4.37 -11.44
CA ILE A 131 -17.61 3.36 -11.41
C ILE A 131 -18.74 3.75 -12.39
N GLU A 132 -19.21 2.78 -13.17
CA GLU A 132 -20.24 3.00 -14.20
C GLU A 132 -19.94 4.16 -15.17
N TRP A 133 -18.65 4.37 -15.45
CA TRP A 133 -18.13 5.46 -16.29
C TRP A 133 -18.55 6.86 -15.81
N GLY A 134 -18.77 7.02 -14.50
CA GLY A 134 -19.17 8.29 -13.87
C GLY A 134 -20.62 8.71 -14.10
N LYS A 135 -21.44 7.89 -14.80
CA LYS A 135 -22.83 8.26 -15.15
C LYS A 135 -23.74 8.40 -13.94
N GLN A 136 -23.45 7.67 -12.86
CA GLN A 136 -24.21 7.67 -11.61
C GLN A 136 -23.47 8.41 -10.47
N ALA A 137 -22.50 9.28 -10.79
CA ALA A 137 -21.69 9.97 -9.79
C ALA A 137 -22.53 10.65 -8.69
N GLY A 138 -23.62 11.34 -9.07
CA GLY A 138 -24.51 11.99 -8.10
C GLY A 138 -25.20 11.01 -7.15
N THR A 139 -25.57 9.82 -7.64
CA THR A 139 -26.15 8.75 -6.82
C THR A 139 -25.13 8.22 -5.81
N TYR A 140 -23.92 7.90 -6.25
CA TYR A 140 -22.86 7.40 -5.36
C TYR A 140 -22.35 8.45 -4.37
N GLN A 141 -22.24 9.71 -4.80
CA GLN A 141 -21.94 10.83 -3.91
C GLN A 141 -22.98 10.95 -2.79
N ARG A 142 -24.28 10.90 -3.13
CA ARG A 142 -25.36 10.91 -2.14
C ARG A 142 -25.26 9.73 -1.18
N ILE A 143 -25.02 8.52 -1.69
CA ILE A 143 -24.92 7.30 -0.86
C ILE A 143 -23.73 7.40 0.11
N ILE A 144 -22.53 7.75 -0.37
CA ILE A 144 -21.34 7.89 0.48
C ILE A 144 -21.52 9.00 1.51
N ASN A 145 -22.04 10.16 1.10
CA ASN A 145 -22.27 11.26 2.04
C ASN A 145 -23.26 10.86 3.13
N ASN A 146 -24.36 10.20 2.77
CA ASN A 146 -25.33 9.73 3.75
C ASN A 146 -24.71 8.70 4.71
N LEU A 147 -23.94 7.73 4.18
CA LEU A 147 -23.23 6.73 4.98
C LEU A 147 -22.27 7.37 5.98
N LEU A 148 -21.40 8.27 5.53
CA LEU A 148 -20.34 8.86 6.35
C LEU A 148 -20.87 9.87 7.38
N ILE A 149 -22.00 10.53 7.10
CA ILE A 149 -22.62 11.53 7.98
C ILE A 149 -23.64 10.87 8.93
N ALA A 150 -24.03 9.61 8.70
CA ALA A 150 -24.94 8.90 9.59
C ALA A 150 -24.41 8.91 11.03
N GLU A 151 -25.29 9.22 11.98
CA GLU A 151 -24.95 9.33 13.41
C GLU A 151 -24.33 8.02 13.96
N GLN A 152 -24.72 6.88 13.40
CA GLN A 152 -24.28 5.55 13.80
C GLN A 152 -22.91 5.18 13.21
N PHE A 153 -22.46 5.86 12.16
CA PHE A 153 -21.21 5.53 11.47
C PHE A 153 -19.97 5.65 12.37
N PRO A 154 -19.81 6.70 13.20
CA PRO A 154 -18.71 6.76 14.17
C PRO A 154 -18.72 5.63 15.21
N THR A 155 -19.89 5.10 15.60
CA THR A 155 -19.98 3.95 16.51
C THR A 155 -19.54 2.68 15.79
N PHE A 156 -20.03 2.46 14.57
CA PHE A 156 -19.57 1.35 13.73
C PHE A 156 -18.05 1.32 13.54
N ILE A 157 -17.41 2.48 13.29
CA ILE A 157 -15.95 2.58 13.16
C ILE A 157 -15.23 2.25 14.48
N ARG A 158 -15.81 2.61 15.62
CA ARG A 158 -15.25 2.30 16.95
C ARG A 158 -15.27 0.80 17.21
N ASP A 159 -16.37 0.14 16.89
CA ASP A 159 -16.51 -1.30 17.09
C ASP A 159 -15.63 -2.07 16.11
N LEU A 160 -15.45 -1.55 14.89
CA LEU A 160 -14.49 -2.09 13.92
C LEU A 160 -13.05 -2.03 14.45
N LYS A 161 -12.69 -0.95 15.16
CA LYS A 161 -11.38 -0.82 15.83
C LYS A 161 -11.21 -1.87 16.93
N GLU A 162 -12.24 -2.20 17.71
CA GLU A 162 -12.15 -3.26 18.73
C GLU A 162 -11.94 -4.63 18.08
N LEU A 163 -12.59 -4.90 16.94
CA LEU A 163 -12.31 -6.10 16.15
C LEU A 163 -10.88 -6.11 15.60
N ASP A 164 -10.39 -4.99 15.07
CA ASP A 164 -9.03 -4.85 14.55
C ASP A 164 -7.97 -5.10 15.65
N ALA A 165 -8.18 -4.54 16.84
CA ALA A 165 -7.30 -4.76 18.00
C ALA A 165 -7.24 -6.26 18.39
N ALA A 166 -8.39 -6.95 18.41
CA ALA A 166 -8.44 -8.38 18.70
C ALA A 166 -7.67 -9.22 17.67
N TYR A 167 -7.67 -8.82 16.39
CA TYR A 167 -6.89 -9.44 15.31
C TYR A 167 -5.39 -9.15 15.43
N TYR A 168 -5.05 -7.89 15.69
CA TYR A 168 -3.68 -7.43 15.81
C TYR A 168 -2.96 -8.13 16.97
N ASP A 169 -3.61 -8.23 18.13
CA ASP A 169 -3.07 -8.93 19.30
C ASP A 169 -2.76 -10.40 19.01
N ASP A 170 -3.59 -11.09 18.24
CA ASP A 170 -3.35 -12.49 17.86
C ASP A 170 -2.15 -12.63 16.93
N THR A 171 -2.07 -11.73 15.94
CA THR A 171 -0.99 -11.74 14.95
C THR A 171 0.37 -11.40 15.59
N GLN A 172 0.43 -10.37 16.43
CA GLN A 172 1.68 -9.94 17.07
C GLN A 172 2.24 -10.99 18.02
N ARG A 173 1.39 -11.65 18.82
CA ARG A 173 1.84 -12.73 19.72
C ARG A 173 2.56 -13.82 18.94
N TYR A 174 2.00 -14.25 17.81
CA TYR A 174 2.61 -15.28 16.98
C TYR A 174 3.91 -14.81 16.31
N GLU A 175 3.96 -13.56 15.85
CA GLU A 175 5.19 -12.98 15.30
C GLU A 175 6.31 -12.82 16.36
N GLU A 176 5.97 -12.51 17.62
CA GLU A 176 6.93 -12.49 18.74
C GLU A 176 7.50 -13.88 19.02
N LEU A 177 6.68 -14.93 18.96
CA LEU A 177 7.14 -16.32 19.06
C LEU A 177 8.10 -16.66 17.91
N LYS A 178 7.73 -16.34 16.66
CA LYS A 178 8.58 -16.54 15.48
C LYS A 178 9.92 -15.85 15.62
N ARG A 179 9.94 -14.62 16.14
CA ARG A 179 11.17 -13.86 16.34
C ARG A 179 12.06 -14.47 17.43
N THR A 180 11.48 -15.03 18.48
CA THR A 180 12.22 -15.61 19.60
C THR A 180 12.80 -16.99 19.28
N TYR A 181 12.00 -17.86 18.69
CA TYR A 181 12.32 -19.29 18.53
C TYR A 181 12.65 -19.70 17.09
N GLY A 182 12.26 -18.88 16.11
CA GLY A 182 12.35 -19.21 14.69
C GLY A 182 11.21 -20.12 14.22
N GLU A 183 10.75 -19.90 12.99
CA GLU A 183 9.60 -20.60 12.41
C GLU A 183 9.83 -22.13 12.33
N THR A 184 11.03 -22.57 11.99
CA THR A 184 11.36 -24.00 11.88
C THR A 184 11.14 -24.76 13.19
N LEU A 185 11.63 -24.20 14.31
CA LEU A 185 11.53 -24.84 15.62
C LEU A 185 10.08 -24.83 16.12
N LEU A 186 9.34 -23.74 15.89
CA LEU A 186 7.93 -23.67 16.25
C LEU A 186 7.09 -24.70 15.50
N ASN A 187 7.34 -24.88 14.20
CA ASN A 187 6.64 -25.89 13.40
C ASN A 187 6.95 -27.31 13.88
N GLU A 188 8.22 -27.61 14.15
CA GLU A 188 8.62 -28.90 14.70
C GLU A 188 7.90 -29.20 16.03
N VAL A 189 7.90 -28.23 16.94
CA VAL A 189 7.23 -28.38 18.25
C VAL A 189 5.70 -28.50 18.11
N ALA A 190 5.09 -27.74 17.21
CA ALA A 190 3.64 -27.83 16.95
C ALA A 190 3.23 -29.19 16.37
N GLU A 191 4.05 -29.78 15.48
CA GLU A 191 3.84 -31.13 14.96
C GLU A 191 3.88 -32.17 16.08
N LEU A 192 4.84 -32.04 17.00
CA LEU A 192 4.95 -32.93 18.16
C LEU A 192 3.76 -32.78 19.12
N GLN A 193 3.26 -31.56 19.34
CA GLN A 193 2.04 -31.31 20.13
C GLN A 193 0.79 -31.93 19.50
N CYS A 194 0.74 -32.00 18.17
CA CYS A 194 -0.36 -32.60 17.43
C CYS A 194 -0.26 -34.12 17.26
N ASP A 195 0.88 -34.75 17.60
CA ASP A 195 1.07 -36.18 17.45
C ASP A 195 0.25 -36.96 18.49
N LYS A 196 -0.89 -37.51 18.05
CA LYS A 196 -1.77 -38.32 18.89
C LYS A 196 -1.21 -39.71 19.24
N LYS A 197 -0.05 -40.09 18.70
CA LYS A 197 0.55 -41.42 18.91
C LYS A 197 1.52 -41.47 20.09
N ILE A 198 2.13 -40.35 20.46
CA ILE A 198 3.14 -40.27 21.52
C ILE A 198 2.73 -39.15 22.47
N ASP A 199 2.54 -39.50 23.74
CA ASP A 199 2.25 -38.51 24.78
C ASP A 199 3.58 -37.98 25.36
N TYR A 200 4.10 -36.92 24.76
CA TYR A 200 5.36 -36.29 25.20
C TYR A 200 5.28 -35.65 26.60
N GLU A 201 4.09 -35.46 27.18
CA GLU A 201 3.92 -34.90 28.53
C GLU A 201 3.94 -35.97 29.62
N TYR A 202 3.38 -37.16 29.36
CA TYR A 202 3.16 -38.18 30.39
C TYR A 202 3.71 -39.58 30.07
N ASP A 203 4.12 -39.89 28.83
CA ASP A 203 4.72 -41.18 28.48
C ASP A 203 6.22 -41.21 28.88
N PRO A 204 6.63 -42.06 29.85
CA PRO A 204 8.02 -42.19 30.25
C PRO A 204 8.95 -42.72 29.15
N SER A 205 8.37 -43.33 28.10
CA SER A 205 9.08 -43.92 26.96
C SER A 205 9.25 -42.94 25.79
N ALA A 206 8.67 -41.75 25.87
CA ALA A 206 8.75 -40.75 24.81
C ALA A 206 10.21 -40.27 24.60
N PRO A 207 10.60 -39.96 23.35
CA PRO A 207 11.88 -39.33 23.07
C PRO A 207 12.03 -38.02 23.86
N LYS A 208 13.16 -37.86 24.56
CA LYS A 208 13.42 -36.65 25.35
C LYS A 208 13.62 -35.44 24.45
N LEU A 209 12.82 -34.41 24.66
CA LEU A 209 12.97 -33.10 24.02
C LEU A 209 14.21 -32.37 24.57
N THR A 210 14.82 -31.55 23.72
CA THR A 210 15.88 -30.61 24.13
C THR A 210 15.30 -29.46 24.95
N ASN A 211 16.13 -28.79 25.74
CA ASN A 211 15.69 -27.65 26.57
C ASN A 211 15.00 -26.55 25.74
N ILE A 212 15.53 -26.24 24.55
CA ILE A 212 14.97 -25.19 23.69
C ILE A 212 13.61 -25.61 23.08
N GLN A 213 13.43 -26.90 22.78
CA GLN A 213 12.14 -27.45 22.36
C GLN A 213 11.11 -27.39 23.51
N ILE A 214 11.51 -27.67 24.75
CA ILE A 214 10.63 -27.57 25.92
C ILE A 214 10.22 -26.12 26.19
N GLU A 215 11.14 -25.16 26.05
CA GLU A 215 10.83 -23.74 26.18
C GLU A 215 9.85 -23.26 25.10
N ALA A 216 10.10 -23.61 23.83
CA ALA A 216 9.20 -23.31 22.72
C ALA A 216 7.83 -23.99 22.87
N TRP A 217 7.79 -25.24 23.37
CA TRP A 217 6.56 -26.00 23.65
C TRP A 217 5.67 -25.28 24.65
N ASN A 218 6.24 -24.89 25.80
CA ASN A 218 5.50 -24.19 26.83
C ASN A 218 5.04 -22.81 26.36
N ALA A 219 5.84 -22.13 25.54
CA ALA A 219 5.48 -20.85 24.94
C ALA A 219 4.29 -20.98 23.96
N LEU A 220 4.29 -22.00 23.09
CA LEU A 220 3.18 -22.31 22.19
C LEU A 220 1.91 -22.68 22.96
N LYS A 221 1.99 -23.57 23.94
CA LYS A 221 0.82 -23.97 24.76
C LYS A 221 0.18 -22.77 25.48
N LYS A 222 1.01 -21.88 26.05
CA LYS A 222 0.55 -20.65 26.68
C LYS A 222 -0.09 -19.68 25.69
N ASP A 223 0.39 -19.65 24.45
CA ASP A 223 -0.19 -18.84 23.39
C ASP A 223 -1.51 -19.43 22.88
N GLU A 224 -1.62 -20.76 22.77
CA GLU A 224 -2.86 -21.46 22.44
C GLU A 224 -3.98 -21.14 23.43
N ASP A 225 -3.69 -21.19 24.74
CA ASP A 225 -4.65 -20.83 25.79
C ASP A 225 -5.14 -19.38 25.60
N LYS A 226 -4.21 -18.45 25.32
CA LYS A 226 -4.55 -17.04 25.06
C LYS A 226 -5.30 -16.84 23.76
N SER A 227 -4.96 -17.59 22.72
CA SER A 227 -5.63 -17.56 21.41
C SER A 227 -7.06 -18.07 21.54
N TYR A 228 -7.27 -19.13 22.34
CA TYR A 228 -8.60 -19.64 22.68
C TYR A 228 -9.43 -18.58 23.41
N ASP A 229 -8.88 -17.92 24.43
CA ASP A 229 -9.56 -16.80 25.11
C ASP A 229 -9.85 -15.63 24.15
N ASN A 230 -8.90 -15.31 23.27
CA ASN A 230 -9.06 -14.27 22.25
C ASN A 230 -10.13 -14.64 21.21
N SER A 231 -10.35 -15.93 20.96
CA SER A 231 -11.38 -16.41 20.03
C SER A 231 -12.79 -16.01 20.49
N PHE A 232 -13.05 -15.94 21.80
CA PHE A 232 -14.31 -15.42 22.34
C PHE A 232 -14.45 -13.93 22.12
N LYS A 233 -13.37 -13.16 22.36
CA LYS A 233 -13.35 -11.71 22.09
C LYS A 233 -13.59 -11.41 20.61
N LEU A 234 -12.94 -12.16 19.72
CA LEU A 234 -13.13 -12.07 18.28
C LEU A 234 -14.57 -12.36 17.85
N LYS A 235 -15.18 -13.43 18.40
CA LYS A 235 -16.58 -13.76 18.11
C LYS A 235 -17.54 -12.69 18.61
N LEU A 236 -17.33 -12.18 19.83
CA LEU A 236 -18.14 -11.11 20.40
C LEU A 236 -18.02 -9.82 19.59
N ALA A 237 -16.81 -9.36 19.31
CA ALA A 237 -16.57 -8.16 18.52
C ALA A 237 -17.16 -8.27 17.10
N ARG A 238 -17.09 -9.45 16.46
CA ARG A 238 -17.75 -9.70 15.16
C ARG A 238 -19.27 -9.61 15.26
N TYR A 239 -19.84 -10.15 16.33
CA TYR A 239 -21.28 -10.09 16.56
C TYR A 239 -21.75 -8.65 16.81
N GLU A 240 -21.08 -7.92 17.69
CA GLU A 240 -21.38 -6.51 17.98
C GLU A 240 -21.27 -5.64 16.72
N LEU A 241 -20.19 -5.80 15.94
CA LEU A 241 -20.00 -5.09 14.68
C LEU A 241 -21.13 -5.39 13.67
N HIS A 242 -21.62 -6.62 13.63
CA HIS A 242 -22.72 -6.99 12.75
C HIS A 242 -24.02 -6.30 13.17
N GLU A 243 -24.35 -6.32 14.46
CA GLU A 243 -25.51 -5.61 15.00
C GLU A 243 -25.44 -4.09 14.71
N ASP A 244 -24.25 -3.49 14.86
CA ASP A 244 -24.03 -2.08 14.58
C ASP A 244 -24.11 -1.75 13.09
N PHE A 245 -23.68 -2.66 12.22
CA PHE A 245 -23.89 -2.53 10.78
C PHE A 245 -25.38 -2.52 10.44
N GLU A 246 -26.17 -3.44 10.98
CA GLU A 246 -27.62 -3.47 10.74
C GLU A 246 -28.28 -2.18 11.24
N ARG A 247 -27.92 -1.69 12.44
CA ARG A 247 -28.41 -0.40 12.97
C ARG A 247 -28.04 0.79 12.08
N LEU A 248 -26.84 0.78 11.50
CA LEU A 248 -26.41 1.80 10.54
C LEU A 248 -27.23 1.75 9.25
N ILE A 249 -27.54 0.57 8.72
CA ILE A 249 -28.39 0.43 7.53
C ILE A 249 -29.82 0.88 7.83
N ASP A 250 -30.38 0.47 8.97
CA ASP A 250 -31.72 0.87 9.40
C ASP A 250 -31.83 2.39 9.61
N SER A 251 -30.75 3.05 10.07
CA SER A 251 -30.75 4.51 10.22
C SER A 251 -30.67 5.26 8.89
N LEU A 252 -30.02 4.66 7.88
CA LEU A 252 -29.96 5.20 6.51
C LEU A 252 -31.27 5.00 5.74
N TYR A 253 -31.95 3.88 5.98
CA TYR A 253 -33.14 3.46 5.25
C TYR A 253 -34.22 2.91 6.20
N PRO A 254 -34.85 3.78 7.02
CA PRO A 254 -35.87 3.36 7.96
C PRO A 254 -37.08 2.78 7.23
N ARG A 255 -37.66 1.72 7.82
CA ARG A 255 -38.89 1.08 7.32
C ARG A 255 -40.15 1.79 7.80
#